data_AF-A0A6C0JUE3-F1
#
_entry.id   AF-A0A6C0JUE3-F1
#
_cell.length_a   1.000
_cell.length_b   1.000
_cell.length_c   1.000
_cell.angle_alpha   90.00
_cell.angle_beta   90.00
_cell.angle_gamma   90.00
#
_symmetry.space_group_name_H-M   'P 1'
#
loop_
_entity.id
_entity.type
_entity.pdbx_description
1 polymer ?
#
loop_
_entity_poly.entity_id
_entity_poly.type
_entity_poly.pdbx_seq_one_letter_code
_entity_poly.pdbx_strand_id
1 'polypeptide(L)'
;MKLELKKFDPAKIAGDSVVVFIGKRNTGKSYCMKDILSHHRTIPIGIVVSPTEKANGYFEKFIPKMLLYDEPDDKIIKTFLDRQQNISAQKKQEVAKYGKTSIDNRAFLILDDCLYDKKWINDKSIRSIFMNGRHYKIFFLITMQHAMGLPPVLRNNLDYVFIFRNNIMKERQKIYDNYAGMFANFEVFNQVMNQCTENYECLVIDCKTQSNKLEDQVFWYKAKEAHFKMCSTEMWNMQTLEDQRRESIGTEKDYDDEETFDAGVFAKKKNNPKINVKKSNY
;
A
#
# COMPACT_ATOMS: atom_id res chain seq x y z
N MET A 1 -7.81 -11.65 37.08
CA MET A 1 -8.16 -10.32 36.50
C MET A 1 -8.96 -10.58 35.23
N LYS A 2 -10.15 -9.98 35.07
CA LYS A 2 -10.96 -10.11 33.86
C LYS A 2 -10.71 -8.86 33.01
N LEU A 3 -10.02 -9.00 31.88
CA LEU A 3 -9.81 -7.91 30.93
C LEU A 3 -10.89 -8.01 29.85
N GLU A 4 -11.73 -6.98 29.71
CA GLU A 4 -12.76 -6.91 28.68
C GLU A 4 -12.35 -5.92 27.59
N LEU A 5 -11.98 -6.45 26.42
CA LEU A 5 -11.62 -5.63 25.27
C LEU A 5 -12.85 -5.33 24.43
N LYS A 6 -13.02 -4.05 24.06
CA LYS A 6 -14.11 -3.61 23.19
C LYS A 6 -13.79 -3.98 21.74
N LYS A 7 -14.84 -4.19 20.95
CA LYS A 7 -14.69 -4.31 19.49
C LYS A 7 -14.26 -2.95 18.92
N PHE A 8 -13.27 -2.94 18.04
CA PHE A 8 -12.84 -1.74 17.35
C PHE A 8 -13.92 -1.26 16.37
N ASP A 9 -14.13 0.06 16.33
CA ASP A 9 -15.01 0.71 15.37
C ASP A 9 -14.17 1.33 14.24
N PRO A 10 -14.20 0.77 13.02
CA PRO A 10 -13.42 1.26 11.89
C PRO A 10 -13.80 2.68 11.45
N ALA A 11 -14.99 3.17 11.80
CA ALA A 11 -15.39 4.55 11.50
C ALA A 11 -14.56 5.61 12.27
N LYS A 12 -13.81 5.19 13.31
CA LYS A 12 -12.88 6.08 14.04
C LYS A 12 -11.58 6.36 13.29
N ILE A 13 -11.27 5.58 12.26
CA ILE A 13 -10.11 5.82 11.41
C ILE A 13 -10.44 7.04 10.55
N ALA A 14 -9.59 8.07 10.60
CA ALA A 14 -9.75 9.23 9.75
C ALA A 14 -9.17 8.94 8.35
N GLY A 15 -9.73 9.54 7.31
CA GLY A 15 -9.25 9.39 5.92
C GLY A 15 -7.88 10.03 5.63
N ASP A 16 -7.12 10.33 6.68
CA ASP A 16 -5.73 10.81 6.64
C ASP A 16 -4.87 10.14 7.73
N SER A 17 -5.36 9.04 8.32
CA SER A 17 -4.64 8.27 9.34
C SER A 17 -3.51 7.42 8.76
N VAL A 18 -2.49 7.13 9.58
CA VAL A 18 -1.44 6.16 9.28
C VAL A 18 -1.74 4.84 9.98
N VAL A 19 -2.01 3.79 9.20
CA VAL A 19 -2.46 2.49 9.68
C VAL A 19 -1.48 1.40 9.29
N VAL A 20 -1.04 0.60 10.26
CA VAL A 20 -0.11 -0.51 10.05
C VAL A 20 -0.78 -1.84 10.35
N PHE A 21 -0.57 -2.83 9.48
CA PHE A 21 -1.04 -4.21 9.65
C PHE A 21 0.15 -5.16 9.78
N ILE A 22 0.32 -5.79 10.94
CA ILE A 22 1.46 -6.67 11.28
C ILE A 22 1.01 -8.12 11.37
N GLY A 23 1.58 -9.00 10.56
CA GLY A 23 1.20 -10.41 10.57
C GLY A 23 1.91 -11.25 9.51
N LYS A 24 2.02 -12.56 9.75
CA LYS A 24 2.64 -13.48 8.78
C LYS A 24 1.83 -13.52 7.46
N ARG A 25 2.36 -14.22 6.46
CA ARG A 25 1.59 -14.53 5.25
C ARG A 25 0.31 -15.28 5.62
N ASN A 26 -0.76 -15.05 4.86
CA ASN A 26 -2.05 -15.72 5.01
C ASN A 26 -2.75 -15.54 6.38
N THR A 27 -2.47 -14.45 7.10
CA THR A 27 -3.17 -14.12 8.36
C THR A 27 -4.36 -13.18 8.19
N GLY A 28 -4.68 -12.76 6.97
CA GLY A 28 -5.81 -11.85 6.69
C GLY A 28 -5.46 -10.36 6.68
N LYS A 29 -4.18 -9.96 6.62
CA LYS A 29 -3.76 -8.54 6.56
C LYS A 29 -4.46 -7.78 5.43
N SER A 30 -4.31 -8.24 4.18
CA SER A 30 -4.86 -7.57 3.00
C SER A 30 -6.39 -7.58 3.00
N TYR A 31 -7.00 -8.64 3.55
CA TYR A 31 -8.45 -8.74 3.73
C TYR A 31 -8.98 -7.69 4.73
N CYS A 32 -8.33 -7.55 5.88
CA CYS A 32 -8.66 -6.52 6.85
C CYS A 32 -8.39 -5.11 6.31
N MET A 33 -7.27 -4.92 5.62
CA MET A 33 -6.98 -3.64 4.97
C MET A 33 -8.05 -3.26 3.94
N LYS A 34 -8.54 -4.21 3.13
CA LYS A 34 -9.65 -4.00 2.19
C LYS A 34 -10.94 -3.61 2.89
N ASP A 35 -11.25 -4.26 4.01
CA ASP A 35 -12.40 -3.91 4.84
C ASP A 35 -12.28 -2.49 5.42
N ILE A 36 -11.12 -2.10 5.95
CA ILE A 36 -10.84 -0.72 6.39
C ILE A 36 -10.98 0.28 5.23
N LEU A 37 -10.45 -0.03 4.05
CA LEU A 37 -10.59 0.81 2.85
C LEU A 37 -12.06 1.03 2.45
N SER A 38 -12.94 0.07 2.71
CA SER A 38 -14.36 0.19 2.37
C SER A 38 -15.07 1.34 3.09
N HIS A 39 -14.61 1.68 4.31
CA HIS A 39 -15.08 2.85 5.07
C HIS A 39 -14.58 4.18 4.48
N HIS A 40 -13.58 4.12 3.60
CA HIS A 40 -12.96 5.25 2.92
C HIS A 40 -13.13 5.19 1.39
N ARG A 41 -14.13 4.44 0.89
CA ARG A 41 -14.38 4.24 -0.55
C ARG A 41 -14.62 5.52 -1.37
N THR A 42 -14.92 6.63 -0.71
CA THR A 42 -15.11 7.93 -1.36
C THR A 42 -13.81 8.70 -1.63
N ILE A 43 -12.65 8.17 -1.22
CA ILE A 43 -11.36 8.78 -1.57
C ILE A 43 -11.17 8.69 -3.09
N PRO A 44 -10.96 9.82 -3.78
CA PRO A 44 -11.05 9.90 -5.23
C PRO A 44 -9.86 9.28 -5.97
N ILE A 45 -8.71 9.13 -5.32
CA ILE A 45 -7.49 8.63 -5.95
C ILE A 45 -6.51 8.08 -4.92
N GLY A 46 -5.62 7.21 -5.33
CA GLY A 46 -4.49 6.76 -4.53
C GLY A 46 -3.57 5.87 -5.34
N ILE A 47 -2.47 5.44 -4.74
CA ILE A 47 -1.56 4.48 -5.36
C ILE A 47 -1.35 3.30 -4.42
N VAL A 48 -1.09 2.14 -5.02
CA VAL A 48 -0.70 0.92 -4.31
C VAL A 48 0.65 0.50 -4.82
N VAL A 49 1.55 0.22 -3.90
CA VAL A 49 2.80 -0.48 -4.20
C VAL A 49 2.70 -1.86 -3.56
N SER A 50 2.76 -2.92 -4.37
CA SER A 50 2.72 -4.30 -3.90
C SER A 50 3.55 -5.19 -4.81
N PRO A 51 4.67 -5.75 -4.33
CA PRO A 51 5.50 -6.69 -5.09
C PRO A 51 4.76 -7.99 -5.44
N THR A 52 3.65 -8.27 -4.75
CA THR A 52 2.87 -9.50 -4.93
C THR A 52 1.68 -9.34 -5.87
N GLU A 53 1.35 -8.11 -6.27
CA GLU A 53 0.15 -7.84 -7.08
C GLU A 53 0.19 -8.54 -8.44
N LYS A 54 1.34 -8.52 -9.12
CA LYS A 54 1.53 -9.26 -10.38
C LYS A 54 1.18 -10.74 -10.31
N ALA A 55 1.32 -11.35 -9.14
CA ALA A 55 1.07 -12.78 -8.96
C ALA A 55 -0.36 -13.09 -8.48
N ASN A 56 -0.97 -12.20 -7.68
CA ASN A 56 -2.24 -12.49 -7.00
C ASN A 56 -3.46 -11.69 -7.53
N GLY A 57 -3.23 -10.60 -8.27
CA GLY A 57 -4.28 -9.69 -8.76
C GLY A 57 -5.27 -9.29 -7.68
N TYR A 58 -4.79 -8.97 -6.48
CA TYR A 58 -5.67 -8.70 -5.34
C TYR A 58 -6.31 -7.32 -5.43
N PHE A 59 -5.50 -6.29 -5.68
CA PHE A 59 -5.92 -4.89 -5.70
C PHE A 59 -6.64 -4.52 -7.01
N GLU A 60 -6.25 -5.07 -8.15
CA GLU A 60 -6.86 -4.76 -9.46
C GLU A 60 -8.37 -5.02 -9.52
N LYS A 61 -8.88 -5.87 -8.61
CA LYS A 61 -10.32 -6.17 -8.47
C LYS A 61 -11.13 -4.97 -7.98
N PHE A 62 -10.50 -4.01 -7.30
CA PHE A 62 -11.19 -2.87 -6.68
C PHE A 62 -10.42 -1.54 -6.76
N ILE A 63 -9.22 -1.52 -7.34
CA ILE A 63 -8.43 -0.31 -7.63
C ILE A 63 -7.98 -0.37 -9.11
N PRO A 64 -8.02 0.73 -9.87
CA PRO A 64 -7.53 0.75 -11.25
C PRO A 64 -6.07 0.28 -11.40
N LYS A 65 -5.79 -0.58 -12.40
CA LYS A 65 -4.45 -1.19 -12.59
C LYS A 65 -3.34 -0.16 -12.80
N MET A 66 -3.64 0.96 -13.44
CA MET A 66 -2.69 2.06 -13.70
C MET A 66 -2.17 2.74 -12.42
N LEU A 67 -2.80 2.47 -11.27
CA LEU A 67 -2.41 2.99 -9.95
C LEU A 67 -1.67 1.95 -9.10
N LEU A 68 -1.40 0.77 -9.66
CA LEU A 68 -0.71 -0.33 -9.02
C LEU A 68 0.74 -0.37 -9.52
N TYR A 69 1.67 -0.41 -8.59
CA TYR A 69 3.10 -0.46 -8.84
C TYR A 69 3.70 -1.66 -8.13
N ASP A 70 4.72 -2.27 -8.71
CA ASP A 70 5.35 -3.46 -8.13
C ASP A 70 6.34 -3.11 -7.03
N GLU A 71 7.08 -2.02 -7.22
CA GLU A 71 8.19 -1.64 -6.36
C GLU A 71 8.10 -0.18 -5.90
N PRO A 72 8.56 0.12 -4.68
CA PRO A 72 8.57 1.47 -4.16
C PRO A 72 9.73 2.27 -4.79
N ASP A 73 9.52 2.82 -5.98
CA ASP A 73 10.45 3.78 -6.61
C ASP A 73 10.33 5.15 -5.94
N ASP A 74 11.46 5.74 -5.54
CA ASP A 74 11.57 7.10 -5.02
C ASP A 74 10.84 8.12 -5.91
N LYS A 75 10.89 7.94 -7.25
CA LYS A 75 10.20 8.82 -8.20
C LYS A 75 8.69 8.71 -8.08
N ILE A 76 8.15 7.51 -7.91
CA ILE A 76 6.71 7.28 -7.79
C ILE A 76 6.19 7.94 -6.51
N ILE A 77 6.85 7.67 -5.38
CA ILE A 77 6.46 8.23 -4.08
C ILE A 77 6.60 9.75 -4.08
N LYS A 78 7.70 10.29 -4.63
CA LYS A 78 7.91 11.73 -4.74
C LYS A 78 6.82 12.38 -5.60
N THR A 79 6.50 11.80 -6.75
CA THR A 79 5.46 12.32 -7.65
C THR A 79 4.09 12.33 -6.96
N PHE A 80 3.76 11.25 -6.23
CA PHE A 80 2.56 11.20 -5.42
C PHE A 80 2.52 12.31 -4.36
N LEU A 81 3.61 12.50 -3.61
CA LEU A 81 3.71 13.53 -2.58
C LEU A 81 3.59 14.95 -3.18
N ASP A 82 4.31 15.23 -4.26
CA ASP A 82 4.28 16.53 -4.94
C ASP A 82 2.86 16.86 -5.43
N ARG A 83 2.16 15.88 -6.02
CA ARG A 83 0.74 16.00 -6.41
C ARG A 83 -0.12 16.37 -5.19
N GLN A 84 0.05 15.67 -4.07
CA GLN A 84 -0.73 15.89 -2.85
C GLN A 84 -0.47 17.26 -2.21
N GLN A 85 0.77 17.74 -2.24
CA GLN A 85 1.12 19.08 -1.79
C GLN A 85 0.47 20.15 -2.67
N ASN A 86 0.57 20.02 -3.99
CA ASN A 86 0.01 20.96 -4.95
C ASN A 86 -1.52 21.06 -4.86
N ILE A 87 -2.23 19.93 -4.85
CA ILE A 87 -3.70 19.93 -4.75
C ILE A 87 -4.20 20.46 -3.41
N SER A 88 -3.47 20.20 -2.31
CA SER A 88 -3.79 20.75 -0.99
C SER A 88 -3.57 22.26 -0.93
N ALA A 89 -2.50 22.75 -1.57
CA ALA A 89 -2.23 24.19 -1.69
C ALA A 89 -3.29 24.90 -2.54
N GLN A 90 -3.66 24.33 -3.70
CA GLN A 90 -4.70 24.86 -4.56
C GLN A 90 -6.05 24.93 -3.83
N LYS A 91 -6.44 23.85 -3.12
CA LYS A 91 -7.65 23.83 -2.31
C LYS A 91 -7.67 24.95 -1.27
N LYS A 92 -6.55 25.15 -0.56
CA LYS A 92 -6.42 26.22 0.44
C LYS A 92 -6.55 27.61 -0.20
N GLN A 93 -5.96 27.82 -1.37
CA GLN A 93 -6.08 29.07 -2.12
C GLN A 93 -7.52 29.33 -2.59
N GLU A 94 -8.22 28.33 -3.12
CA GLU A 94 -9.62 28.47 -3.56
C GLU A 94 -10.56 28.77 -2.39
N VAL A 95 -10.39 28.09 -1.26
CA VAL A 95 -11.18 28.38 -0.05
C VAL A 95 -10.91 29.80 0.45
N ALA A 96 -9.65 30.25 0.45
CA ALA A 96 -9.32 31.61 0.86
C ALA A 96 -9.90 32.67 -0.09
N LYS A 97 -9.96 32.39 -1.40
CA LYS A 97 -10.44 33.35 -2.41
C LYS A 97 -11.97 33.36 -2.57
N TYR A 98 -12.61 32.20 -2.50
CA TYR A 98 -14.02 32.02 -2.86
C TYR A 98 -14.88 31.51 -1.70
N GLY A 99 -14.30 31.21 -0.53
CA GLY A 99 -15.00 30.66 0.65
C GLY A 99 -15.42 29.19 0.51
N LYS A 100 -15.32 28.62 -0.69
CA LYS A 100 -15.66 27.23 -1.01
C LYS A 100 -14.78 26.70 -2.13
N THR A 101 -14.73 25.38 -2.28
CA THR A 101 -14.02 24.68 -3.35
C THR A 101 -14.70 23.33 -3.62
N SER A 102 -14.66 22.88 -4.87
CA SER A 102 -15.05 21.51 -5.25
C SER A 102 -13.88 20.53 -5.17
N ILE A 103 -12.66 21.00 -4.83
CA ILE A 103 -11.47 20.17 -4.78
C ILE A 103 -11.53 19.20 -3.58
N ASP A 104 -11.53 17.92 -3.91
CA ASP A 104 -11.22 16.86 -2.97
C ASP A 104 -9.74 16.48 -3.06
N ASN A 105 -8.97 16.84 -2.01
CA ASN A 105 -7.54 16.56 -1.93
C ASN A 105 -7.22 15.25 -1.20
N ARG A 106 -8.24 14.48 -0.78
CA ARG A 106 -8.01 13.18 -0.13
C ARG A 106 -7.33 12.22 -1.11
N ALA A 107 -6.34 11.49 -0.64
CA ALA A 107 -5.76 10.38 -1.38
C ALA A 107 -5.36 9.25 -0.44
N PHE A 108 -5.16 8.04 -0.97
CA PHE A 108 -4.55 6.95 -0.22
C PHE A 108 -3.20 6.53 -0.79
N LEU A 109 -2.32 6.04 0.09
CA LEU A 109 -1.08 5.37 -0.27
C LEU A 109 -1.08 4.01 0.43
N ILE A 110 -0.87 2.94 -0.32
CA ILE A 110 -0.72 1.59 0.23
C ILE A 110 0.67 1.08 -0.08
N LEU A 111 1.39 0.64 0.94
CA LEU A 111 2.62 -0.13 0.81
C LEU A 111 2.37 -1.54 1.33
N ASP A 112 2.10 -2.46 0.43
CA ASP A 112 1.74 -3.84 0.76
C ASP A 112 2.97 -4.75 0.66
N ASP A 113 3.45 -5.23 1.80
CA ASP A 113 4.62 -6.11 1.93
C ASP A 113 5.90 -5.59 1.24
N CYS A 114 6.06 -4.26 1.11
CA CYS A 114 7.22 -3.61 0.48
C CYS A 114 8.52 -3.64 1.31
N LEU A 115 8.51 -4.18 2.52
CA LEU A 115 9.64 -4.11 3.47
C LEU A 115 10.85 -5.00 3.14
N TYR A 116 10.84 -5.71 2.00
CA TYR A 116 11.99 -6.47 1.53
C TYR A 116 13.16 -5.55 1.14
N ASP A 117 12.85 -4.37 0.59
CA ASP A 117 13.84 -3.32 0.32
C ASP A 117 13.89 -2.33 1.48
N LYS A 118 15.06 -2.18 2.11
CA LYS A 118 15.26 -1.21 3.20
C LYS A 118 15.54 0.21 2.68
N LYS A 119 15.67 0.42 1.37
CA LYS A 119 15.98 1.74 0.81
C LYS A 119 14.81 2.71 0.97
N TRP A 120 13.59 2.29 0.62
CA TRP A 120 12.41 3.17 0.62
C TRP A 120 12.12 3.77 2.01
N ILE A 121 12.50 3.08 3.09
CA ILE A 121 12.24 3.59 4.44
C ILE A 121 13.06 4.83 4.80
N ASN A 122 14.19 5.00 4.12
CA ASN A 122 15.07 6.15 4.27
C ASN A 122 14.75 7.25 3.26
N ASP A 123 13.83 6.99 2.30
CA ASP A 123 13.40 7.99 1.33
C ASP A 123 12.78 9.20 2.04
N LYS A 124 13.14 10.39 1.55
CA LYS A 124 12.70 11.65 2.16
C LYS A 124 11.20 11.86 1.98
N SER A 125 10.64 11.41 0.86
CA SER A 125 9.22 11.54 0.55
C SER A 125 8.40 10.65 1.48
N ILE A 126 8.81 9.39 1.69
CA ILE A 126 8.19 8.48 2.67
C ILE A 126 8.21 9.08 4.07
N ARG A 127 9.38 9.55 4.54
CA ARG A 127 9.50 10.18 5.87
C ARG A 127 8.59 11.40 5.99
N SER A 128 8.49 12.21 4.94
CA SER A 128 7.57 13.36 4.87
C SER A 128 6.11 12.93 4.93
N ILE A 129 5.73 11.82 4.27
CA ILE A 129 4.36 11.29 4.33
C ILE A 129 4.01 10.81 5.75
N PHE A 130 4.92 10.12 6.43
CA PHE A 130 4.69 9.74 7.83
C PHE A 130 4.49 10.95 8.74
N MET A 131 5.37 11.96 8.64
CA MET A 131 5.35 13.10 9.55
C MET A 131 4.26 14.13 9.22
N ASN A 132 3.96 14.31 7.93
CA ASN A 132 3.12 15.41 7.44
C ASN A 132 1.91 14.96 6.61
N GLY A 133 1.72 13.65 6.38
CA GLY A 133 0.67 13.13 5.50
C GLY A 133 -0.74 13.59 5.87
N ARG A 134 -1.01 13.77 7.18
CA ARG A 134 -2.26 14.34 7.70
C ARG A 134 -2.56 15.73 7.14
N HIS A 135 -1.55 16.59 6.99
CA HIS A 135 -1.71 17.93 6.41
C HIS A 135 -2.09 17.89 4.92
N TYR A 136 -1.71 16.82 4.22
CA TYR A 136 -1.98 16.62 2.79
C TYR A 136 -3.13 15.64 2.52
N LYS A 137 -3.89 15.28 3.55
CA LYS A 137 -5.03 14.34 3.48
C LYS A 137 -4.68 13.01 2.83
N ILE A 138 -3.52 12.46 3.22
CA ILE A 138 -3.04 11.16 2.77
C ILE A 138 -3.45 10.09 3.79
N PHE A 139 -4.33 9.17 3.38
CA PHE A 139 -4.62 7.95 4.11
C PHE A 139 -3.53 6.92 3.83
N PHE A 140 -2.69 6.61 4.82
CA PHE A 140 -1.50 5.81 4.60
C PHE A 140 -1.65 4.43 5.25
N LEU A 141 -1.62 3.36 4.45
CA LEU A 141 -1.75 1.99 4.92
C LEU A 141 -0.49 1.19 4.57
N ILE A 142 -0.02 0.39 5.52
CA ILE A 142 1.20 -0.40 5.36
C ILE A 142 0.94 -1.80 5.89
N THR A 143 1.24 -2.81 5.08
CA THR A 143 1.27 -4.20 5.56
C THR A 143 2.71 -4.64 5.78
N MET A 144 2.96 -5.34 6.88
CA MET A 144 4.27 -5.85 7.24
C MET A 144 4.22 -7.28 7.74
N GLN A 145 5.15 -8.10 7.28
CA GLN A 145 5.34 -9.47 7.79
C GLN A 145 6.08 -9.48 9.14
N HIS A 146 6.95 -8.50 9.37
CA HIS A 146 7.83 -8.41 10.54
C HIS A 146 7.69 -7.07 11.25
N ALA A 147 7.64 -7.10 12.58
CA ALA A 147 7.45 -5.93 13.44
C ALA A 147 8.57 -4.88 13.30
N MET A 148 9.78 -5.32 12.96
CA MET A 148 10.96 -4.44 12.82
C MET A 148 11.01 -3.70 11.48
N GLY A 149 9.92 -3.72 10.72
CA GLY A 149 9.82 -3.03 9.44
C GLY A 149 10.04 -1.53 9.56
N LEU A 150 9.53 -0.88 10.62
CA LEU A 150 9.58 0.58 10.78
C LEU A 150 10.60 1.05 11.84
N PRO A 151 11.45 2.05 11.53
CA PRO A 151 12.33 2.66 12.52
C PRO A 151 11.52 3.41 13.59
N PRO A 152 12.06 3.58 14.81
CA PRO A 152 11.36 4.21 15.93
C PRO A 152 10.72 5.57 15.58
N VAL A 153 11.43 6.41 14.81
CA VAL A 153 10.95 7.75 14.43
C VAL A 153 9.66 7.72 13.61
N LEU A 154 9.46 6.69 12.78
CA LEU A 154 8.25 6.57 11.97
C LEU A 154 7.11 5.94 12.77
N ARG A 155 7.42 5.07 13.73
CA ARG A 155 6.42 4.43 14.60
C ARG A 155 5.64 5.42 15.47
N ASN A 156 6.28 6.52 15.89
CA ASN A 156 5.61 7.59 16.64
C ASN A 156 4.54 8.35 15.83
N ASN A 157 4.49 8.16 14.50
CA ASN A 157 3.50 8.80 13.63
C ASN A 157 2.33 7.87 13.30
N LEU A 158 2.30 6.64 13.81
CA LEU A 158 1.21 5.71 13.57
C LEU A 158 -0.04 6.14 14.35
N ASP A 159 -1.21 6.03 13.72
CA ASP A 159 -2.50 6.25 14.37
C ASP A 159 -3.09 4.93 14.87
N TYR A 160 -2.93 3.87 14.09
CA TYR A 160 -3.48 2.55 14.40
C TYR A 160 -2.53 1.42 14.02
N VAL A 161 -2.47 0.39 14.88
CA VAL A 161 -1.70 -0.83 14.62
C VAL A 161 -2.60 -2.04 14.76
N PHE A 162 -2.79 -2.77 13.67
CA PHE A 162 -3.52 -4.03 13.60
C PHE A 162 -2.53 -5.18 13.68
N ILE A 163 -2.63 -6.01 14.71
CA ILE A 163 -1.72 -7.11 14.99
C ILE A 163 -2.48 -8.43 14.80
N PHE A 164 -2.03 -9.20 13.83
CA PHE A 164 -2.59 -10.52 13.50
C PHE A 164 -1.81 -11.63 14.19
N ARG A 165 -2.37 -12.84 14.14
CA ARG A 165 -1.75 -14.05 14.69
C ARG A 165 -0.30 -14.19 14.22
N ASN A 166 0.59 -14.36 15.18
CA ASN A 166 1.97 -14.76 14.96
C ASN A 166 2.26 -15.93 15.89
N ASN A 167 2.90 -17.00 15.43
CA ASN A 167 3.22 -18.18 16.25
C ASN A 167 4.67 -18.19 16.75
N ILE A 168 5.52 -17.28 16.27
CA ILE A 168 6.94 -17.23 16.65
C ILE A 168 7.08 -16.32 17.87
N MET A 169 7.44 -16.89 19.02
CA MET A 169 7.60 -16.13 20.28
C MET A 169 8.57 -14.94 20.14
N LYS A 170 9.69 -15.11 19.44
CA LYS A 170 10.65 -14.02 19.19
C LYS A 170 10.04 -12.87 18.39
N GLU A 171 9.15 -13.15 17.44
CA GLU A 171 8.46 -12.10 16.69
C GLU A 171 7.37 -11.44 17.52
N ARG A 172 6.66 -12.20 18.37
CA ARG A 172 5.73 -11.61 19.35
C ARG A 172 6.44 -10.67 20.32
N GLN A 173 7.62 -11.06 20.81
CA GLN A 173 8.43 -10.20 21.68
C GLN A 173 8.77 -8.89 20.98
N LYS A 174 9.21 -8.94 19.72
CA LYS A 174 9.46 -7.73 18.92
C LYS A 174 8.19 -6.89 18.74
N ILE A 175 7.02 -7.49 18.53
CA ILE A 175 5.76 -6.72 18.45
C ILE A 175 5.49 -6.02 19.78
N TYR A 176 5.61 -6.74 20.90
CA TYR A 176 5.41 -6.20 22.24
C TYR A 176 6.35 -5.02 22.51
N ASP A 177 7.66 -5.22 22.33
CA ASP A 177 8.70 -4.21 22.60
C ASP A 177 8.53 -2.93 21.77
N ASN A 178 7.94 -3.03 20.57
CA ASN A 178 7.93 -1.93 19.60
C ASN A 178 6.57 -1.26 19.40
N TYR A 179 5.47 -1.94 19.72
CA TYR A 179 4.10 -1.46 19.45
C TYR A 179 3.13 -1.67 20.62
N ALA A 180 3.39 -2.62 21.52
CA ALA A 180 2.44 -3.02 22.55
C ALA A 180 2.91 -2.70 23.99
N GLY A 181 3.68 -1.61 24.15
CA GLY A 181 4.25 -1.20 25.44
C GLY A 181 3.24 -0.78 26.52
N MET A 182 1.95 -0.66 26.17
CA MET A 182 0.87 -0.41 27.14
C MET A 182 0.48 -1.66 27.94
N PHE A 183 0.89 -2.87 27.52
CA PHE A 183 0.70 -4.08 28.30
C PHE A 183 1.72 -4.14 29.44
N ALA A 184 1.30 -4.60 30.62
CA ALA A 184 2.16 -4.62 31.81
C ALA A 184 3.40 -5.52 31.67
N ASN A 185 3.28 -6.62 30.93
CA ASN A 185 4.39 -7.52 30.61
C ASN A 185 4.07 -8.34 29.35
N PHE A 186 5.11 -9.02 28.83
CA PHE A 186 5.01 -9.85 27.63
C PHE A 186 4.03 -11.03 27.78
N GLU A 187 3.90 -11.59 28.98
CA GLU A 187 3.01 -12.72 29.23
C GLU A 187 1.54 -12.32 29.05
N VAL A 188 1.14 -11.19 29.63
CA VAL A 188 -0.21 -10.62 29.46
C VAL A 188 -0.48 -10.32 27.99
N PHE A 189 0.48 -9.71 27.28
CA PHE A 189 0.35 -9.46 25.84
C PHE A 189 0.13 -10.77 25.05
N ASN A 190 0.92 -11.81 25.33
CA ASN A 190 0.78 -13.10 24.64
C ASN A 190 -0.57 -13.76 24.88
N GLN A 191 -1.08 -13.72 26.11
CA GLN A 191 -2.39 -14.26 26.45
C GLN A 191 -3.50 -13.54 25.69
N VAL A 192 -3.47 -12.20 25.68
CA VAL A 192 -4.44 -11.37 24.95
C VAL A 192 -4.33 -11.58 23.45
N MET A 193 -3.12 -11.61 22.90
CA MET A 193 -2.87 -11.85 21.48
C MET A 193 -3.42 -13.22 21.06
N ASN A 194 -3.26 -14.28 21.87
CA ASN A 194 -3.84 -15.58 21.57
C ASN A 194 -5.36 -15.50 21.44
N GLN A 195 -6.04 -14.94 22.45
CA GLN A 195 -7.50 -14.85 22.48
C GLN A 195 -8.07 -13.95 21.37
N CYS A 196 -7.41 -12.83 21.06
CA CYS A 196 -7.87 -11.85 20.08
C CYS A 196 -7.47 -12.16 18.64
N THR A 197 -6.70 -13.23 18.41
CA THR A 197 -6.26 -13.63 17.05
C THR A 197 -6.70 -15.04 16.67
N GLU A 198 -7.67 -15.57 17.42
CA GLU A 198 -8.46 -16.74 17.02
C GLU A 198 -9.51 -16.33 15.98
N ASN A 199 -10.02 -17.28 15.19
CA ASN A 199 -11.16 -17.05 14.29
C ASN A 199 -11.02 -15.89 13.28
N TYR A 200 -9.82 -15.66 12.75
CA TYR A 200 -9.48 -14.57 11.83
C TYR A 200 -9.68 -13.15 12.41
N GLU A 201 -9.61 -13.04 13.73
CA GLU A 201 -9.61 -11.77 14.44
C GLU A 201 -8.19 -11.19 14.55
N CYS A 202 -8.12 -9.91 14.90
CA CYS A 202 -6.87 -9.22 15.15
C CYS A 202 -7.00 -8.29 16.36
N LEU A 203 -5.86 -8.02 16.98
CA LEU A 203 -5.72 -7.00 18.01
C LEU A 203 -5.54 -5.64 17.33
N VAL A 204 -6.19 -4.59 17.82
CA VAL A 204 -6.04 -3.22 17.34
C VAL A 204 -5.56 -2.35 18.48
N ILE A 205 -4.50 -1.58 18.22
CA ILE A 205 -3.97 -0.57 19.14
C ILE A 205 -4.28 0.80 18.55
N ASP A 206 -4.97 1.65 19.32
CA ASP A 206 -5.14 3.08 19.05
C ASP A 206 -3.95 3.84 19.65
N CYS A 207 -3.08 4.35 18.79
CA CYS A 207 -1.88 5.09 19.19
C CYS A 207 -2.15 6.59 19.45
N LYS A 208 -3.37 7.07 19.20
CA LYS A 208 -3.76 8.48 19.41
C LYS A 208 -4.34 8.73 20.80
N THR A 209 -4.85 7.68 21.44
CA THR A 209 -5.51 7.77 22.76
C THR A 209 -4.56 8.32 23.82
N GLN A 210 -4.98 9.35 24.54
CA GLN A 210 -4.23 9.96 25.66
C GLN A 210 -4.51 9.28 27.03
N SER A 211 -5.18 8.14 27.02
CA SER A 211 -5.49 7.35 28.22
C SER A 211 -4.38 6.35 28.51
N ASN A 212 -4.09 6.10 29.79
CA ASN A 212 -3.19 5.04 30.23
C ASN A 212 -3.93 3.71 30.48
N LYS A 213 -5.26 3.69 30.35
CA LYS A 213 -6.06 2.47 30.53
C LYS A 213 -5.93 1.57 29.29
N LEU A 214 -5.78 0.27 29.52
CA LEU A 214 -5.57 -0.70 28.45
C LEU A 214 -6.81 -0.80 27.56
N GLU A 215 -8.00 -0.79 28.16
CA GLU A 215 -9.32 -0.89 27.51
C GLU A 215 -9.71 0.32 26.64
N ASP A 216 -8.99 1.44 26.78
CA ASP A 216 -9.18 2.64 25.95
C ASP A 216 -8.22 2.67 24.74
N GLN A 217 -7.16 1.87 24.79
CA GLN A 217 -6.10 1.82 23.78
C GLN A 217 -6.16 0.54 22.95
N VAL A 218 -6.65 -0.56 23.52
CA VAL A 218 -6.58 -1.89 22.95
C VAL A 218 -7.98 -2.43 22.67
N PHE A 219 -8.17 -2.94 21.47
CA PHE A 219 -9.43 -3.44 20.95
C PHE A 219 -9.22 -4.75 20.22
N TRP A 220 -10.29 -5.52 20.01
CA TRP A 220 -10.27 -6.63 19.05
C TRP A 220 -11.06 -6.23 17.79
N TYR A 221 -10.70 -6.82 16.65
CA TYR A 221 -11.38 -6.56 15.39
C TYR A 221 -11.48 -7.79 14.51
N LYS A 222 -12.61 -7.90 13.81
CA LYS A 222 -12.87 -8.93 12.80
C LYS A 222 -13.35 -8.26 11.53
N ALA A 223 -12.53 -8.34 10.49
CA ALA A 223 -12.82 -7.79 9.19
C ALA A 223 -14.04 -8.47 8.57
N LYS A 224 -14.80 -7.73 7.77
CA LYS A 224 -15.93 -8.24 6.99
C LYS A 224 -15.58 -8.24 5.51
N GLU A 225 -16.32 -9.03 4.75
CA GLU A 225 -16.20 -8.98 3.30
C GLU A 225 -16.79 -7.67 2.79
N ALA A 226 -16.06 -7.01 1.90
CA ALA A 226 -16.46 -5.74 1.31
C ALA A 226 -16.37 -5.82 -0.22
N HIS A 227 -17.47 -5.46 -0.89
CA HIS A 227 -17.55 -5.31 -2.33
C HIS A 227 -17.73 -3.84 -2.67
N PHE A 228 -16.71 -3.23 -3.25
CA PHE A 228 -16.67 -1.82 -3.62
C PHE A 228 -15.59 -1.59 -4.68
N LYS A 229 -15.61 -0.40 -5.29
CA LYS A 229 -14.50 0.14 -6.07
C LYS A 229 -13.94 1.35 -5.34
N MET A 230 -12.63 1.47 -5.31
CA MET A 230 -11.91 2.68 -4.92
C MET A 230 -11.72 3.59 -6.12
N CYS A 231 -11.32 4.83 -5.82
CA CYS A 231 -11.08 5.88 -6.80
C CYS A 231 -12.36 6.33 -7.50
N SER A 232 -12.26 7.48 -8.15
CA SER A 232 -13.33 8.07 -8.93
C SER A 232 -13.64 7.25 -10.19
N THR A 233 -14.86 7.39 -10.70
CA THR A 233 -15.30 6.73 -11.94
C THR A 233 -14.42 7.13 -13.12
N GLU A 234 -13.94 8.37 -13.12
CA GLU A 234 -13.02 8.92 -14.13
C GLU A 234 -11.73 8.11 -14.21
N MET A 235 -11.17 7.68 -13.07
CA MET A 235 -9.96 6.84 -13.07
C MET A 235 -10.21 5.45 -13.65
N TRP A 236 -11.40 4.88 -13.43
CA TRP A 236 -11.80 3.62 -14.08
C TRP A 236 -12.00 3.79 -15.59
N ASN A 237 -12.59 4.90 -16.02
CA ASN A 237 -12.74 5.20 -17.44
C ASN A 237 -11.38 5.37 -18.13
N MET A 238 -10.42 6.05 -17.47
CA MET A 238 -9.04 6.18 -17.97
C MET A 238 -8.37 4.80 -18.12
N GLN A 239 -8.51 3.93 -17.12
CA GLN A 239 -8.02 2.56 -17.19
C GLN A 239 -8.58 1.82 -18.40
N THR A 240 -9.89 1.88 -18.63
CA THR A 240 -10.54 1.23 -19.78
C THR A 240 -10.01 1.74 -21.12
N LEU A 241 -9.75 3.04 -21.25
CA LEU A 241 -9.15 3.62 -22.46
C LEU A 241 -7.71 3.13 -22.68
N GLU A 242 -6.92 3.02 -21.61
CA GLU A 242 -5.56 2.48 -21.68
C GLU A 242 -5.55 0.99 -22.05
N ASP A 243 -6.48 0.20 -21.53
CA ASP A 243 -6.62 -1.21 -21.89
C ASP A 243 -6.99 -1.36 -23.38
N GLN A 244 -7.95 -0.57 -23.87
CA GLN A 244 -8.30 -0.53 -25.30
C GLN A 244 -7.13 -0.13 -26.19
N ARG A 245 -6.32 0.85 -25.77
CA ARG A 245 -5.10 1.24 -26.49
C ARG A 245 -4.10 0.09 -26.55
N ARG A 246 -3.87 -0.60 -25.43
CA ARG A 246 -2.96 -1.75 -25.37
C ARG A 246 -3.44 -2.91 -26.25
N GLU A 247 -4.74 -3.16 -26.28
CA GLU A 247 -5.35 -4.17 -27.16
C GLU A 247 -5.18 -3.79 -28.63
N SER A 248 -5.40 -2.51 -29.00
CA SER A 248 -5.20 -2.05 -30.37
C SER A 248 -3.74 -2.14 -30.85
N ILE A 249 -2.77 -1.90 -29.96
CA ILE A 249 -1.34 -2.04 -30.23
C ILE A 249 -0.92 -3.53 -30.24
N GLY A 250 -1.61 -4.36 -29.45
CA GLY A 250 -1.39 -5.81 -29.37
C GLY A 250 -1.89 -6.58 -30.59
N THR A 251 -2.78 -6.01 -31.40
CA THR A 251 -3.25 -6.58 -32.68
C THR A 251 -2.37 -6.26 -33.89
N GLU A 252 -1.32 -5.43 -33.75
CA GLU A 252 -0.41 -5.07 -34.86
C GLU A 252 0.92 -5.86 -34.88
N LYS A 253 1.10 -6.88 -34.02
CA LYS A 253 2.35 -7.66 -33.95
C LYS A 253 2.19 -9.12 -34.40
N ASP A 254 1.76 -9.35 -35.63
CA ASP A 254 1.85 -10.68 -36.26
C ASP A 254 2.32 -10.69 -37.72
N TYR A 255 2.87 -9.60 -38.25
CA TYR A 255 3.64 -9.64 -39.50
C TYR A 255 4.84 -8.70 -39.44
N ASP A 256 6.02 -9.31 -39.60
CA ASP A 256 7.35 -8.74 -39.84
C ASP A 256 7.91 -7.79 -38.78
N ASP A 257 8.81 -8.32 -37.93
CA ASP A 257 10.10 -7.71 -37.59
C ASP A 257 10.90 -8.66 -36.66
N GLU A 258 11.43 -9.74 -37.24
CA GLU A 258 12.69 -10.31 -36.74
C GLU A 258 13.85 -9.42 -37.22
N GLU A 259 14.06 -8.26 -36.58
CA GLU A 259 15.36 -7.59 -36.65
C GLU A 259 16.20 -7.99 -35.44
N THR A 260 17.00 -9.02 -35.69
CA THR A 260 18.19 -9.40 -34.94
C THR A 260 19.11 -8.21 -34.66
N PHE A 261 19.53 -8.11 -33.40
CA PHE A 261 20.62 -7.29 -32.86
C PHE A 261 21.85 -7.21 -33.80
N ASP A 262 22.18 -6.02 -34.30
CA ASP A 262 23.39 -5.76 -35.11
C ASP A 262 24.48 -5.06 -34.29
N ALA A 263 25.48 -5.83 -33.85
CA ALA A 263 26.70 -5.35 -33.21
C ALA A 263 27.73 -4.99 -34.30
N GLY A 264 27.51 -3.89 -35.03
CA GLY A 264 28.29 -3.65 -36.26
C GLY A 264 28.37 -2.22 -36.79
N VAL A 265 28.06 -1.17 -36.02
CA VAL A 265 28.08 0.23 -36.53
C VAL A 265 29.50 0.83 -36.63
N PHE A 266 30.57 0.04 -36.47
CA PHE A 266 31.94 0.46 -36.75
C PHE A 266 32.62 -0.48 -37.76
N ALA A 267 32.44 -0.25 -39.06
CA ALA A 267 33.53 -0.17 -40.05
C ALA A 267 33.02 -0.18 -41.50
N LYS A 268 33.62 0.71 -42.30
CA LYS A 268 33.41 0.91 -43.74
C LYS A 268 33.87 -0.28 -44.62
N LYS A 269 33.26 -0.36 -45.82
CA LYS A 269 33.80 -0.61 -47.20
C LYS A 269 33.41 -1.91 -47.95
N LYS A 270 32.85 -1.66 -49.14
CA LYS A 270 33.05 -2.22 -50.51
C LYS A 270 32.92 -3.73 -50.83
N ASN A 271 32.04 -3.95 -51.82
CA ASN A 271 32.11 -4.80 -53.02
C ASN A 271 31.74 -6.30 -53.01
N ASN A 272 30.87 -6.57 -54.01
CA ASN A 272 30.49 -7.80 -54.73
C ASN A 272 29.39 -8.70 -54.16
N PRO A 273 28.40 -9.09 -55.00
CA PRO A 273 27.31 -9.97 -54.58
C PRO A 273 27.81 -11.43 -54.52
N LYS A 274 27.63 -12.07 -53.37
CA LYS A 274 27.79 -13.52 -53.22
C LYS A 274 26.44 -14.20 -53.47
N ILE A 275 26.34 -14.92 -54.58
CA ILE A 275 25.32 -15.94 -54.78
C ILE A 275 25.76 -17.17 -53.99
N ASN A 276 24.88 -17.72 -53.15
CA ASN A 276 25.09 -19.04 -52.55
C ASN A 276 23.82 -19.90 -52.65
N VAL A 277 24.05 -21.12 -53.12
CA VAL A 277 23.08 -22.21 -53.31
C VAL A 277 23.49 -23.34 -52.38
N LYS A 278 22.52 -24.01 -51.71
CA LYS A 278 22.42 -25.47 -51.48
C LYS A 278 21.18 -25.74 -50.61
N LYS A 279 20.19 -26.55 -51.01
CA LYS A 279 20.12 -28.00 -51.36
C LYS A 279 19.95 -28.92 -50.14
N SER A 280 18.68 -29.34 -50.02
CA SER A 280 18.15 -30.70 -49.92
C SER A 280 18.41 -31.55 -48.67
N ASN A 281 17.28 -32.16 -48.30
CA ASN A 281 16.88 -32.86 -47.10
C ASN A 281 17.72 -34.10 -46.78
N TYR A 282 18.28 -34.09 -45.58
CA TYR A 282 17.88 -35.04 -44.53
C TYR A 282 17.63 -34.24 -43.24
#